data_AF-A0A6V7W6J0-F1
#
_entry.id   AF-A0A6V7W6J0-F1
#
_cell.length_a   1.000
_cell.length_b   1.000
_cell.length_c   1.000
_cell.angle_alpha   90.00
_cell.angle_beta   90.00
_cell.angle_gamma   90.00
#
_symmetry.space_group_name_H-M   'P 1'
#
loop_
_entity.id
_entity.type
_entity.pdbx_description
1 polymer ?
#
loop_
_entity_poly.entity_id
_entity_poly.type
_entity_poly.pdbx_seq_one_letter_code
_entity_poly.pdbx_strand_id
1 'polypeptide(L)'
;MDFYPIICNIIFVFWLYIGNLNLHGLCVQFIYRYLVLNRKMKINFRRYLFLLSITLILQLFYILYISLIVTPYSFGGIKYFANFNKTLPFIQYKTGNMTFLQSLPLVLREIFPYLPMILLEILPYFIIIVFGFKMVRYVNSNTNFDGNLKRLNNLLTKVLIILAVVPFINQTGNLFFAIFPKTNNNTTNIIRILFFISSHFIPVFNPIICILTNTPYRNAVFNRAQIHPQ
;
A
#
# COMPACT_ATOMS: atom_id res chain seq x y z
N MET A 1 0.26 -34.43 8.98
CA MET A 1 0.76 -33.10 8.61
C MET A 1 -0.41 -32.13 8.69
N ASP A 2 -0.32 -31.13 9.54
CA ASP A 2 -1.39 -30.15 9.68
C ASP A 2 -1.30 -29.17 8.50
N PHE A 3 -2.27 -29.24 7.57
CA PHE A 3 -2.35 -28.32 6.42
C PHE A 3 -2.74 -26.89 6.84
N TYR A 4 -3.42 -26.75 7.97
CA TYR A 4 -4.00 -25.50 8.44
C TYR A 4 -2.98 -24.36 8.62
N PRO A 5 -1.80 -24.58 9.23
CA PRO A 5 -0.79 -23.54 9.37
C PRO A 5 -0.19 -23.05 8.04
N ILE A 6 -0.09 -23.93 7.03
CA ILE A 6 0.37 -23.55 5.67
C ILE A 6 -0.67 -22.63 5.02
N ILE A 7 -1.95 -22.99 5.10
CA ILE A 7 -3.05 -22.18 4.55
C ILE A 7 -3.08 -20.80 5.20
N CYS A 8 -2.92 -20.71 6.52
CA CYS A 8 -2.88 -19.43 7.22
C CYS A 8 -1.72 -18.53 6.75
N ASN A 9 -0.53 -19.10 6.53
CA ASN A 9 0.61 -18.34 6.01
C ASN A 9 0.36 -17.87 4.56
N ILE A 10 -0.19 -18.72 3.69
CA ILE A 10 -0.57 -18.34 2.33
C ILE A 10 -1.56 -17.18 2.35
N ILE A 11 -2.62 -17.26 3.17
CA ILE A 11 -3.62 -16.19 3.32
C ILE A 11 -2.96 -14.91 3.82
N PHE A 12 -2.07 -14.99 4.80
CA PHE A 12 -1.37 -13.83 5.35
C PHE A 12 -0.44 -13.17 4.31
N VAL A 13 0.36 -13.95 3.60
CA VAL A 13 1.23 -13.48 2.51
C VAL A 13 0.41 -12.82 1.41
N PHE A 14 -0.69 -13.45 1.01
CA PHE A 14 -1.59 -12.91 0.00
C PHE A 14 -2.27 -11.62 0.48
N TRP A 15 -2.67 -11.57 1.74
CA TRP A 15 -3.23 -10.38 2.36
C TRP A 15 -2.24 -9.21 2.40
N LEU A 16 -0.99 -9.45 2.81
CA LEU A 16 0.09 -8.45 2.73
C LEU A 16 0.35 -8.00 1.29
N TYR A 17 0.22 -8.92 0.33
CA TYR A 17 0.34 -8.61 -1.10
C TYR A 17 -0.77 -7.70 -1.58
N ILE A 18 -2.02 -8.00 -1.30
CA ILE A 18 -3.12 -7.14 -1.72
C ILE A 18 -3.06 -5.79 -1.01
N GLY A 19 -2.77 -5.76 0.28
CA GLY A 19 -2.74 -4.54 1.08
C GLY A 19 -1.74 -3.50 0.55
N ASN A 20 -0.55 -3.94 0.14
CA ASN A 20 0.50 -3.05 -0.37
C ASN A 20 0.32 -2.68 -1.85
N LEU A 21 -0.47 -3.44 -2.62
CA LEU A 21 -0.65 -3.21 -4.05
C LEU A 21 -1.31 -1.86 -4.34
N ASN A 22 -2.14 -1.37 -3.41
CA ASN A 22 -2.77 -0.07 -3.55
C ASN A 22 -1.75 1.09 -3.56
N LEU A 23 -0.87 1.16 -2.56
CA LEU A 23 0.14 2.22 -2.44
C LEU A 23 1.10 2.21 -3.65
N HIS A 24 1.57 1.02 -3.98
CA HIS A 24 2.46 0.80 -5.11
C HIS A 24 1.80 1.12 -6.46
N GLY A 25 0.54 0.74 -6.64
CA GLY A 25 -0.27 1.09 -7.81
C GLY A 25 -0.44 2.60 -7.97
N LEU A 26 -0.75 3.31 -6.87
CA LEU A 26 -0.82 4.77 -6.86
C LEU A 26 0.53 5.40 -7.22
N CYS A 27 1.62 4.90 -6.64
CA CYS A 27 2.97 5.34 -6.96
C CYS A 27 3.28 5.22 -8.47
N VAL A 28 2.95 4.09 -9.09
CA VAL A 28 3.10 3.88 -10.54
C VAL A 28 2.24 4.86 -11.34
N GLN A 29 1.00 5.13 -10.93
CA GLN A 29 0.14 6.11 -11.59
C GLN A 29 0.75 7.53 -11.57
N PHE A 30 1.32 7.95 -10.44
CA PHE A 30 2.00 9.24 -10.33
C PHE A 30 3.25 9.33 -11.21
N ILE A 31 4.11 8.30 -11.19
CA ILE A 31 5.31 8.23 -12.03
C ILE A 31 4.93 8.27 -13.51
N TYR A 32 4.00 7.40 -13.93
CA TYR A 32 3.58 7.31 -15.32
C TYR A 32 3.02 8.64 -15.81
N ARG A 33 2.14 9.26 -15.03
CA ARG A 33 1.53 10.54 -15.41
C ARG A 33 2.54 11.67 -15.44
N TYR A 34 3.49 11.71 -14.52
CA TYR A 34 4.60 12.65 -14.59
C TYR A 34 5.42 12.47 -15.87
N LEU A 35 5.74 11.23 -16.25
CA LEU A 35 6.49 10.96 -17.48
C LEU A 35 5.73 11.42 -18.73
N VAL A 36 4.41 11.19 -18.76
CA VAL A 36 3.55 11.65 -19.86
C VAL A 36 3.50 13.18 -19.91
N LEU A 37 3.17 13.84 -18.80
CA LEU A 37 2.98 15.29 -18.75
C LEU A 37 4.31 16.05 -18.89
N ASN A 38 5.26 15.78 -17.99
CA ASN A 38 6.48 16.60 -17.85
C ASN A 38 7.60 16.15 -18.79
N ARG A 39 7.63 14.87 -19.19
CA ARG A 39 8.70 14.31 -20.06
C ARG A 39 8.23 13.97 -21.46
N LYS A 40 7.00 14.34 -21.83
CA LYS A 40 6.40 14.09 -23.16
C LYS A 40 6.44 12.63 -23.58
N MET A 41 6.38 11.70 -22.61
CA MET A 41 6.30 10.28 -22.92
C MET A 41 4.98 10.00 -23.64
N LYS A 42 5.03 9.37 -24.82
CA LYS A 42 3.82 8.92 -25.54
C LYS A 42 3.00 8.00 -24.63
N ILE A 43 1.70 8.27 -24.53
CA ILE A 43 0.74 7.44 -23.82
C ILE A 43 0.72 6.07 -24.51
N ASN A 44 1.11 5.04 -23.78
CA ASN A 44 1.12 3.66 -24.25
C ASN A 44 0.83 2.73 -23.07
N PHE A 45 -0.15 1.86 -23.24
CA PHE A 45 -0.55 0.87 -22.25
C PHE A 45 0.58 -0.10 -21.89
N ARG A 46 1.41 -0.51 -22.86
CA ARG A 46 2.54 -1.42 -22.62
C ARG A 46 3.57 -0.82 -21.65
N ARG A 47 3.82 0.49 -21.75
CA ARG A 47 4.75 1.20 -20.86
C ARG A 47 4.21 1.30 -19.43
N TYR A 48 2.90 1.49 -19.30
CA TYR A 48 2.24 1.47 -17.99
C TYR A 48 2.34 0.08 -17.35
N LEU A 49 1.99 -0.97 -18.11
CA LEU A 49 2.11 -2.35 -17.64
C LEU A 49 3.54 -2.71 -17.25
N PHE A 50 4.53 -2.26 -18.02
CA PHE A 50 5.94 -2.50 -17.67
C PHE A 50 6.32 -1.89 -16.31
N LEU A 51 5.95 -0.63 -16.05
CA LEU A 51 6.18 -0.01 -14.74
C LEU A 51 5.45 -0.76 -13.62
N LEU A 52 4.19 -1.15 -13.87
CA LEU A 52 3.40 -1.91 -12.92
C LEU A 52 4.06 -3.26 -12.61
N SER A 53 4.52 -4.01 -13.62
CA SER A 53 5.19 -5.30 -13.44
C SER A 53 6.47 -5.18 -12.60
N ILE A 54 7.29 -4.15 -12.82
CA ILE A 54 8.48 -3.90 -11.98
C ILE A 54 8.06 -3.74 -10.52
N THR A 55 7.02 -2.95 -10.26
CA THR A 55 6.55 -2.72 -8.90
C THR A 55 5.97 -3.99 -8.26
N LEU A 56 5.20 -4.79 -9.02
CA LEU A 56 4.67 -6.08 -8.54
C LEU A 56 5.78 -7.07 -8.17
N ILE A 57 6.87 -7.09 -8.93
CA ILE A 57 8.04 -7.94 -8.65
C ILE A 57 8.76 -7.48 -7.37
N LEU A 58 9.02 -6.18 -7.22
CA LEU A 58 9.64 -5.62 -6.01
C LEU A 58 8.80 -5.91 -4.76
N GLN A 59 7.48 -5.79 -4.89
CA GLN A 59 6.53 -6.09 -3.84
C GLN A 59 6.52 -7.59 -3.47
N LEU A 60 6.64 -8.48 -4.46
CA LEU A 60 6.76 -9.92 -4.20
C LEU A 60 8.02 -10.22 -3.37
N PHE A 61 9.17 -9.68 -3.77
CA PHE A 61 10.42 -9.85 -3.02
C PHE A 61 10.31 -9.35 -1.58
N TYR A 62 9.62 -8.24 -1.36
CA TYR A 62 9.36 -7.72 -0.03
C TYR A 62 8.56 -8.67 0.85
N ILE A 63 7.46 -9.21 0.32
CA ILE A 63 6.58 -10.06 1.12
C ILE A 63 7.25 -11.41 1.38
N LEU A 64 8.04 -11.91 0.43
CA LEU A 64 8.93 -13.05 0.68
C LEU A 64 9.94 -12.71 1.79
N TYR A 65 10.55 -11.53 1.78
CA TYR A 65 11.43 -11.09 2.86
C TYR A 65 10.70 -11.04 4.21
N ILE A 66 9.49 -10.46 4.28
CA ILE A 66 8.72 -10.42 5.54
C ILE A 66 8.39 -11.84 6.00
N SER A 67 7.83 -12.67 5.14
CA SER A 67 7.36 -14.02 5.50
C SER A 67 8.49 -15.01 5.82
N LEU A 68 9.64 -14.89 5.17
CA LEU A 68 10.76 -15.81 5.35
C LEU A 68 11.79 -15.32 6.37
N ILE A 69 11.99 -14.00 6.47
CA ILE A 69 13.02 -13.41 7.31
C ILE A 69 12.40 -12.71 8.51
N VAL A 70 11.54 -11.70 8.37
CA VAL A 70 11.09 -10.91 9.54
C VAL A 70 10.16 -11.70 10.45
N THR A 71 9.17 -12.35 9.87
CA THR A 71 8.21 -13.22 10.55
C THR A 71 8.44 -14.65 10.07
N PRO A 72 9.64 -15.23 10.30
CA PRO A 72 9.99 -16.51 9.71
C PRO A 72 8.97 -17.51 10.21
N TYR A 73 8.20 -18.06 9.28
CA TYR A 73 7.24 -19.07 9.61
C TYR A 73 8.00 -20.30 10.14
N SER A 74 8.05 -20.44 11.46
CA SER A 74 8.70 -21.58 12.10
C SER A 74 7.79 -22.80 11.96
N PHE A 75 7.89 -23.50 10.83
CA PHE A 75 7.40 -24.87 10.59
C PHE A 75 6.29 -25.34 11.57
N GLY A 76 5.08 -24.78 11.45
CA GLY A 76 3.88 -25.30 12.16
C GLY A 76 3.74 -24.90 13.63
N GLY A 77 4.35 -23.81 14.08
CA GLY A 77 4.18 -23.30 15.45
C GLY A 77 2.89 -22.52 15.70
N ILE A 78 1.70 -23.07 15.44
CA ILE A 78 0.59 -22.75 16.35
C ILE A 78 0.98 -23.43 17.66
N LYS A 79 1.68 -22.72 18.54
CA LYS A 79 1.63 -23.14 19.94
C LYS A 79 0.16 -23.07 20.30
N TYR A 80 -0.45 -24.22 20.59
CA TYR A 80 -1.69 -24.25 21.35
C TYR A 80 -1.45 -23.38 22.57
N PHE A 81 -1.96 -22.15 22.54
CA PHE A 81 -2.03 -21.33 23.73
C PHE A 81 -3.00 -22.07 24.63
N ALA A 82 -2.47 -22.82 25.61
CA ALA A 82 -3.26 -23.64 26.53
C ALA A 82 -4.39 -22.84 27.23
N ASN A 83 -4.30 -21.50 27.23
CA ASN A 83 -5.27 -20.59 27.84
C ASN A 83 -6.07 -19.71 26.85
N PHE A 84 -5.89 -19.83 25.53
CA PHE A 84 -6.73 -19.10 24.56
C PHE A 84 -7.79 -20.03 23.99
N ASN A 85 -9.02 -19.83 24.44
CA ASN A 85 -10.21 -20.46 23.86
C ASN A 85 -10.29 -20.19 22.34
N LYS A 86 -9.92 -21.21 21.55
CA LYS A 86 -10.48 -21.65 20.26
C LYS A 86 -10.71 -20.69 19.08
N THR A 87 -10.57 -19.37 19.12
CA THR A 87 -11.27 -18.56 18.09
C THR A 87 -10.48 -17.89 16.96
N LEU A 88 -9.16 -17.72 16.94
CA LEU A 88 -8.48 -17.18 15.74
C LEU A 88 -6.99 -17.60 15.62
N PRO A 89 -6.50 -17.94 14.41
CA PRO A 89 -5.07 -18.19 14.18
C PRO A 89 -4.30 -16.87 14.28
N PHE A 90 -3.36 -16.78 15.22
CA PHE A 90 -2.43 -15.64 15.33
C PHE A 90 -1.01 -16.08 14.99
N ILE A 91 -0.31 -15.27 14.19
CA ILE A 91 1.09 -15.46 13.87
C ILE A 91 1.91 -15.01 15.09
N GLN A 92 2.55 -15.96 15.77
CA GLN A 92 3.49 -15.63 16.83
C GLN A 92 4.82 -15.19 16.21
N TYR A 93 5.21 -13.94 16.44
CA TYR A 93 6.54 -13.46 16.08
C TYR A 93 7.58 -14.13 16.98
N LYS A 94 8.26 -15.16 16.47
CA LYS A 94 9.36 -15.79 17.19
C LYS A 94 10.61 -14.93 16.98
N THR A 95 10.87 -13.99 17.88
CA THR A 95 12.15 -13.25 18.00
C THR A 95 13.34 -14.15 18.38
N GLY A 96 13.15 -15.47 18.48
CA GLY A 96 14.16 -16.42 18.90
C GLY A 96 15.09 -16.82 17.77
N ASN A 97 16.33 -16.30 17.80
CA ASN A 97 17.51 -16.84 17.13
C ASN A 97 17.44 -16.94 15.59
N MET A 98 17.23 -15.82 14.90
CA MET A 98 17.72 -15.72 13.53
C MET A 98 19.25 -15.57 13.55
N THR A 99 19.95 -16.67 13.30
CA THR A 99 21.41 -16.76 13.22
C THR A 99 22.00 -15.74 12.24
N PHE A 100 21.32 -15.45 11.13
CA PHE A 100 21.72 -14.42 10.17
C PHE A 100 21.65 -13.01 10.76
N LEU A 101 20.55 -12.62 11.41
CA LEU A 101 20.46 -11.32 12.08
C LEU A 101 21.47 -11.18 13.22
N GLN A 102 21.82 -12.30 13.88
CA GLN A 102 22.87 -12.34 14.91
C GLN A 102 24.28 -12.09 14.35
N SER A 103 24.54 -12.46 13.08
CA SER A 103 25.82 -12.20 12.41
C SER A 103 25.99 -10.76 11.90
N LEU A 104 24.93 -9.95 11.87
CA LEU A 104 25.03 -8.55 11.44
C LEU A 104 25.61 -7.66 12.55
N PRO A 105 26.39 -6.62 12.19
CA PRO A 105 26.77 -5.55 13.12
C PRO A 105 25.56 -4.98 13.86
N LEU A 106 25.73 -4.59 15.12
CA LEU A 106 24.64 -4.16 16.01
C LEU A 106 23.72 -3.08 15.39
N VAL A 107 24.31 -2.08 14.73
CA VAL A 107 23.58 -1.02 14.03
C VAL A 107 22.73 -1.58 12.87
N LEU A 108 23.31 -2.46 12.06
CA LEU A 108 22.58 -3.09 10.95
C LEU A 108 21.48 -4.01 11.49
N ARG A 109 21.74 -4.74 12.57
CA ARG A 109 20.76 -5.62 13.22
C ARG A 109 19.53 -4.87 13.73
N GLU A 110 19.71 -3.65 14.23
CA GLU A 110 18.61 -2.80 14.66
C GLU A 110 17.84 -2.19 13.48
N ILE A 111 18.53 -1.79 12.40
CA ILE A 111 17.91 -1.11 11.25
C ILE A 111 17.26 -2.09 10.28
N PHE A 112 17.86 -3.27 10.08
CA PHE A 112 17.52 -4.21 9.01
C PHE A 112 16.04 -4.65 9.03
N PRO A 113 15.39 -4.89 10.18
CA PRO A 113 13.94 -5.18 10.23
C PRO A 113 13.06 -4.02 9.76
N TYR A 114 13.51 -2.78 9.93
CA TYR A 114 12.76 -1.57 9.53
C TYR A 114 13.09 -1.09 8.12
N LEU A 115 14.23 -1.49 7.55
CA LEU A 115 14.67 -1.06 6.22
C LEU A 115 13.59 -1.29 5.13
N PRO A 116 12.92 -2.45 5.06
CA PRO A 116 11.85 -2.66 4.08
C PRO A 116 10.64 -1.76 4.30
N MET A 117 10.25 -1.51 5.55
CA MET A 117 9.15 -0.61 5.91
C MET A 117 9.44 0.81 5.40
N ILE A 118 10.68 1.28 5.55
CA ILE A 118 11.13 2.57 4.99
C ILE A 118 11.08 2.55 3.45
N LEU A 119 11.62 1.52 2.81
CA LEU A 119 11.74 1.46 1.35
C LEU A 119 10.42 1.26 0.62
N LEU A 120 9.41 0.68 1.27
CA LEU A 120 8.19 0.23 0.58
C LEU A 120 6.92 0.87 1.10
N GLU A 121 6.95 1.45 2.30
CA GLU A 121 5.84 2.27 2.80
C GLU A 121 6.19 3.76 2.67
N ILE A 122 7.35 4.19 3.17
CA ILE A 122 7.71 5.63 3.19
C ILE A 122 8.12 6.14 1.81
N LEU A 123 8.99 5.42 1.11
CA LEU A 123 9.53 5.87 -0.18
C LEU A 123 8.43 6.07 -1.25
N PRO A 124 7.41 5.20 -1.41
CA PRO A 124 6.33 5.46 -2.35
C PRO A 124 5.56 6.75 -2.06
N TYR A 125 5.31 7.09 -0.79
CA TYR A 125 4.70 8.38 -0.46
C TYR A 125 5.59 9.56 -0.82
N PHE A 126 6.90 9.46 -0.56
CA PHE A 126 7.84 10.50 -0.97
C PHE A 126 7.82 10.70 -2.49
N ILE A 127 7.83 9.60 -3.25
CA ILE A 127 7.70 9.60 -4.71
C ILE A 127 6.40 10.29 -5.14
N ILE A 128 5.26 9.91 -4.55
CA ILE A 128 3.95 10.51 -4.84
C ILE A 128 3.96 12.03 -4.59
N ILE A 129 4.53 12.49 -3.47
CA ILE A 129 4.62 13.91 -3.13
C ILE A 129 5.47 14.66 -4.16
N VAL A 130 6.67 14.16 -4.48
CA VAL A 130 7.60 14.81 -5.42
C VAL A 130 7.01 14.89 -6.82
N PHE A 131 6.47 13.79 -7.34
CA PHE A 131 5.87 13.77 -8.67
C PHE A 131 4.54 14.53 -8.71
N GLY A 132 3.73 14.45 -7.66
CA GLY A 132 2.51 15.23 -7.50
C GLY A 132 2.77 16.73 -7.60
N PHE A 133 3.73 17.23 -6.82
CA PHE A 133 4.15 18.63 -6.86
C PHE A 133 4.62 19.06 -8.25
N LYS A 134 5.49 18.26 -8.89
CA LYS A 134 5.99 18.55 -10.25
C LYS A 134 4.87 18.55 -11.30
N MET A 135 3.87 17.68 -11.17
CA MET A 135 2.72 17.65 -12.07
C MET A 135 1.83 18.89 -11.89
N VAL A 136 1.50 19.27 -10.65
CA VAL A 136 0.70 20.49 -10.37
C VAL A 136 1.40 21.72 -10.94
N ARG A 137 2.70 21.89 -10.65
CA ARG A 137 3.48 23.01 -11.15
C ARG A 137 3.47 23.07 -12.67
N TYR A 138 3.68 21.93 -13.34
CA TYR A 138 3.70 21.84 -14.79
C TYR A 138 2.34 22.19 -15.43
N VAL A 139 1.23 21.68 -14.89
CA VAL A 139 -0.11 21.99 -15.43
C VAL A 139 -0.42 23.49 -15.26
N ASN A 140 0.01 24.10 -14.16
CA ASN A 140 -0.22 25.52 -13.91
C ASN A 140 0.65 26.43 -14.79
N SER A 141 1.91 26.05 -15.02
CA SER A 141 2.89 26.87 -15.76
C SER A 141 2.80 26.76 -17.28
N ASN A 142 2.25 25.68 -17.84
CA ASN A 142 2.13 25.56 -19.29
C ASN A 142 0.89 26.30 -19.80
N THR A 143 1.14 27.39 -20.52
CA THR A 143 0.13 28.23 -21.18
C THR A 143 -0.40 27.62 -22.48
N ASN A 144 0.30 26.63 -23.06
CA ASN A 144 -0.08 25.99 -24.31
C ASN A 144 -1.27 25.01 -24.18
N PHE A 145 -1.78 24.78 -22.98
CA PHE A 145 -2.98 23.98 -22.79
C PHE A 145 -4.23 24.83 -23.05
N ASP A 146 -5.12 24.31 -23.90
CA ASP A 146 -6.50 24.80 -23.96
C ASP A 146 -7.14 24.75 -22.55
N GLY A 147 -8.02 25.71 -22.24
CA GLY A 147 -8.64 25.87 -20.93
C GLY A 147 -9.34 24.60 -20.45
N ASN A 148 -9.97 23.87 -21.37
CA ASN A 148 -10.61 22.58 -21.07
C ASN A 148 -9.60 21.50 -20.67
N LEU A 149 -8.49 21.38 -21.40
CA LEU A 149 -7.43 20.41 -21.11
C LEU A 149 -6.72 20.74 -19.79
N LYS A 150 -6.48 22.03 -19.52
CA LYS A 150 -5.93 22.50 -18.25
C LYS A 150 -6.86 22.16 -17.08
N ARG A 151 -8.17 22.40 -17.24
CA ARG A 151 -9.19 22.04 -16.24
C ARG A 151 -9.23 20.53 -15.97
N LEU A 152 -9.24 19.70 -17.01
CA LEU A 152 -9.25 18.24 -16.86
C LEU A 152 -8.00 17.74 -16.15
N ASN A 153 -6.81 18.23 -16.53
CA ASN A 153 -5.56 17.85 -15.89
C ASN A 153 -5.52 18.25 -14.42
N ASN A 154 -5.99 19.46 -14.09
CA ASN A 154 -6.09 19.91 -12.70
C ASN A 154 -7.03 19.02 -11.88
N LEU A 155 -8.20 18.67 -12.43
CA LEU A 155 -9.16 17.79 -11.76
C LEU A 155 -8.56 16.40 -11.51
N LEU A 156 -7.96 15.78 -12.52
CA LEU A 156 -7.29 14.48 -12.37
C LEU A 156 -6.14 14.55 -11.35
N THR A 157 -5.37 15.64 -11.30
CA THR A 157 -4.26 15.77 -10.33
C THR A 157 -4.79 15.89 -8.91
N LYS A 158 -5.89 16.63 -8.70
CA LYS A 158 -6.57 16.69 -7.40
C LYS A 158 -7.09 15.32 -6.98
N VAL A 159 -7.72 14.56 -7.88
CA VAL A 159 -8.18 13.19 -7.60
C VAL A 159 -7.04 12.31 -7.10
N LEU A 160 -5.92 12.30 -7.83
CA LEU A 160 -4.75 11.52 -7.45
C LEU A 160 -4.16 11.93 -6.09
N ILE A 161 -4.13 13.23 -5.78
CA ILE A 161 -3.67 13.72 -4.48
C ILE A 161 -4.61 13.25 -3.36
N ILE A 162 -5.93 13.35 -3.54
CA ILE A 162 -6.91 12.88 -2.55
C ILE A 162 -6.76 11.36 -2.33
N LEU A 163 -6.62 10.59 -3.42
CA LEU A 163 -6.36 9.15 -3.38
C LEU A 163 -5.04 8.79 -2.69
N ALA A 164 -4.06 9.70 -2.62
CA ALA A 164 -2.81 9.48 -1.89
C ALA A 164 -2.92 9.88 -0.41
N VAL A 165 -3.61 10.99 -0.11
CA VAL A 165 -3.74 11.52 1.25
C VAL A 165 -4.59 10.59 2.14
N VAL A 166 -5.68 10.03 1.62
CA VAL A 166 -6.56 9.15 2.41
C VAL A 166 -5.83 7.88 2.90
N PRO A 167 -5.14 7.11 2.05
CA PRO A 167 -4.29 6.01 2.49
C PRO A 167 -3.15 6.45 3.41
N PHE A 168 -2.53 7.60 3.14
CA PHE A 168 -1.43 8.11 3.96
C PHE A 168 -1.86 8.35 5.42
N ILE A 169 -2.98 9.03 5.64
CA ILE A 169 -3.50 9.29 7.00
C ILE A 169 -3.79 7.96 7.71
N ASN A 170 -4.39 7.02 6.99
CA ASN A 170 -4.76 5.72 7.52
C ASN A 170 -3.54 4.84 7.88
N GLN A 171 -2.51 4.84 7.03
CA GLN A 171 -1.26 4.11 7.29
C GLN A 171 -0.38 4.77 8.34
N THR A 172 -0.38 6.10 8.45
CA THR A 172 0.39 6.83 9.48
C THR A 172 0.00 6.37 10.89
N GLY A 173 -1.28 6.08 11.13
CA GLY A 173 -1.74 5.49 12.39
C GLY A 173 -1.08 4.14 12.67
N ASN A 174 -1.06 3.24 11.69
CA ASN A 174 -0.43 1.92 11.82
C ASN A 174 1.10 2.01 12.02
N LEU A 175 1.77 2.87 11.26
CA LEU A 175 3.20 3.16 11.39
C LEU A 175 3.55 3.67 12.79
N PHE A 176 2.75 4.57 13.34
CA PHE A 176 2.94 5.11 14.69
C PHE A 176 2.91 4.00 15.74
N PHE A 177 1.95 3.08 15.67
CA PHE A 177 1.89 1.95 16.61
C PHE A 177 3.01 0.93 16.43
N ALA A 178 3.52 0.77 15.21
CA ALA A 178 4.67 -0.10 14.93
C ALA A 178 5.97 0.47 15.53
N ILE A 179 6.16 1.80 15.50
CA ILE A 179 7.36 2.47 16.02
C ILE A 179 7.32 2.64 17.55
N PHE A 180 6.13 2.80 18.14
CA PHE A 180 5.95 2.99 19.59
C PHE A 180 5.26 1.77 20.25
N PRO A 181 5.91 0.59 20.30
CA PRO A 181 5.29 -0.64 20.80
C PRO A 181 5.06 -0.65 22.32
N LYS A 182 5.71 0.25 23.08
CA LYS A 182 5.95 0.14 24.53
C LYS A 182 4.71 0.20 25.43
N THR A 183 3.55 0.63 24.95
CA THR A 183 2.34 0.73 25.78
C THR A 183 1.45 -0.50 25.60
N ASN A 184 1.79 -1.61 26.27
CA ASN A 184 1.04 -2.85 26.17
C ASN A 184 -0.16 -2.88 27.14
N ASN A 185 -1.04 -1.89 27.05
CA ASN A 185 -2.32 -1.89 27.78
C ASN A 185 -3.48 -2.26 26.85
N ASN A 186 -4.61 -2.69 27.42
CA ASN A 186 -5.79 -3.12 26.64
C ASN A 186 -6.30 -2.01 25.71
N THR A 187 -6.27 -0.75 26.16
CA THR A 187 -6.70 0.41 25.37
C THR A 187 -5.86 0.59 24.11
N THR A 188 -4.53 0.54 24.20
CA THR A 188 -3.62 0.62 23.06
C THR A 188 -3.86 -0.52 22.08
N ASN A 189 -4.10 -1.75 22.57
CA ASN A 189 -4.39 -2.88 21.70
C ASN A 189 -5.72 -2.73 20.95
N ILE A 190 -6.78 -2.22 21.61
CA ILE A 190 -8.05 -1.88 20.95
C ILE A 190 -7.80 -0.82 19.87
N ILE A 191 -7.07 0.26 20.19
CA ILE A 191 -6.76 1.31 19.22
C ILE A 191 -5.98 0.75 18.02
N ARG A 192 -4.98 -0.11 18.24
CA ARG A 192 -4.25 -0.80 17.16
C ARG A 192 -5.17 -1.60 16.25
N ILE A 193 -6.09 -2.36 16.82
CA ILE A 193 -7.07 -3.14 16.05
C ILE A 193 -7.98 -2.20 15.24
N LEU A 194 -8.42 -1.08 15.81
CA LEU A 194 -9.26 -0.11 15.09
C LEU A 194 -8.54 0.52 13.90
N PHE A 195 -7.28 0.93 14.05
CA PHE A 195 -6.47 1.45 12.92
C PHE A 195 -6.13 0.38 11.87
N PHE A 196 -5.93 -0.86 12.34
CA PHE A 196 -5.76 -1.98 11.45
C PHE A 196 -7.03 -2.20 10.61
N ILE A 197 -8.21 -2.24 11.24
CA ILE A 197 -9.49 -2.35 10.55
C ILE A 197 -9.72 -1.17 9.61
N SER A 198 -9.41 0.07 10.01
CA SER A 198 -9.58 1.24 9.16
C SER A 198 -8.76 1.13 7.87
N SER A 199 -7.56 0.56 7.92
CA SER A 199 -6.73 0.32 6.72
C SER A 199 -7.38 -0.60 5.68
N HIS A 200 -8.29 -1.49 6.10
CA HIS A 200 -9.00 -2.40 5.19
C HIS A 200 -10.11 -1.71 4.41
N PHE A 201 -10.51 -0.49 4.78
CA PHE A 201 -11.48 0.30 4.03
C PHE A 201 -10.86 1.08 2.87
N ILE A 202 -9.52 1.10 2.73
CA ILE A 202 -8.87 1.82 1.64
C ILE A 202 -9.35 1.35 0.24
N PRO A 203 -9.44 0.03 -0.05
CA PRO A 203 -9.98 -0.45 -1.32
C PRO A 203 -11.44 -0.02 -1.58
N VAL A 204 -12.20 0.29 -0.53
CA VAL A 204 -13.58 0.80 -0.62
C VAL A 204 -13.59 2.31 -0.89
N PHE A 205 -12.71 3.06 -0.23
CA PHE A 205 -12.63 4.51 -0.43
C PHE A 205 -12.10 4.91 -1.81
N ASN A 206 -11.16 4.16 -2.38
CA ASN A 206 -10.59 4.45 -3.70
C ASN A 206 -11.65 4.62 -4.81
N PRO A 207 -12.55 3.65 -5.08
CA PRO A 207 -13.59 3.82 -6.10
C PRO A 207 -14.57 4.94 -5.74
N ILE A 208 -14.93 5.12 -4.47
CA ILE A 208 -15.81 6.20 -4.02
C ILE A 208 -15.19 7.56 -4.36
N ILE A 209 -13.92 7.78 -4.00
CA ILE A 209 -13.18 9.01 -4.31
C ILE A 209 -13.16 9.23 -5.83
N CYS A 210 -12.85 8.20 -6.62
CA CYS A 210 -12.87 8.28 -8.08
C CYS A 210 -14.25 8.70 -8.63
N ILE A 211 -15.33 8.09 -8.17
CA ILE A 211 -16.71 8.42 -8.60
C ILE A 211 -17.07 9.85 -8.21
N LEU A 212 -16.74 10.28 -6.99
CA LEU A 212 -17.11 11.61 -6.51
C LEU A 212 -16.31 12.72 -7.21
N THR A 213 -15.05 12.46 -7.55
CA THR A 213 -14.13 13.52 -8.01
C THR A 213 -13.85 13.52 -9.51
N ASN A 214 -14.02 12.39 -10.22
CA ASN A 214 -13.73 12.27 -11.65
C ASN A 214 -15.03 12.21 -12.48
N THR A 215 -15.49 13.36 -12.99
CA THR A 215 -16.74 13.47 -13.76
C THR A 215 -16.83 12.49 -14.95
N PRO A 216 -15.81 12.37 -15.83
CA PRO A 216 -15.83 11.35 -16.88
C PRO A 216 -16.06 9.93 -16.36
N TYR A 217 -15.39 9.54 -15.27
CA TYR A 217 -15.54 8.22 -14.66
C TYR A 217 -16.94 8.04 -14.05
N ARG A 218 -17.43 9.05 -13.34
CA ARG A 218 -18.78 9.09 -12.78
C ARG A 218 -19.84 8.89 -13.87
N ASN A 219 -19.73 9.63 -14.96
CA ASN A 219 -20.65 9.53 -16.09
C ASN A 219 -20.57 8.13 -16.72
N ALA A 220 -19.39 7.54 -16.86
CA ALA A 220 -19.24 6.19 -17.39
C ALA A 220 -19.92 5.13 -16.50
N VAL A 221 -19.83 5.26 -15.18
CA VAL A 221 -20.48 4.35 -14.22
C VAL A 221 -22.01 4.50 -14.27
N PHE A 222 -22.53 5.72 -14.15
CA PHE A 222 -23.98 5.95 -14.07
C PHE A 222 -24.70 5.85 -15.42
N ASN A 223 -24.08 6.26 -16.53
CA ASN A 223 -24.70 6.12 -17.85
C ASN A 223 -24.72 4.65 -18.29
N ARG A 224 -23.76 3.80 -17.89
CA ARG A 224 -23.88 2.35 -18.09
C ARG A 224 -25.05 1.74 -17.34
N ALA A 225 -25.32 2.21 -16.13
CA ALA A 225 -26.47 1.75 -15.34
C ALA A 225 -27.81 2.10 -16.01
N GLN A 226 -27.84 3.12 -16.88
CA GLN A 226 -29.04 3.53 -17.62
C GLN A 226 -29.26 2.79 -18.95
N ILE A 227 -28.25 2.09 -19.49
CA ILE A 227 -28.35 1.37 -20.79
C ILE A 227 -29.04 0.00 -20.64
N HIS A 228 -29.26 -0.48 -19.42
CA HIS A 228 -30.10 -1.64 -19.15
C HIS A 228 -31.37 -1.24 -18.40
N PRO A 229 -32.40 -0.67 -19.07
CA PRO A 229 -33.75 -0.79 -18.56
C PRO A 229 -34.10 -2.29 -18.56
N GLN A 230 -34.38 -2.82 -17.37
CA GLN A 230 -35.10 -4.09 -17.21
C GLN A 230 -36.54 -3.91 -17.69
#